data_AF-A0A935CA29-F1
#
_entry.id   AF-A0A935CA29-F1
#
_cell.length_a   1.000
_cell.length_b   1.000
_cell.length_c   1.000
_cell.angle_alpha   90.00
_cell.angle_beta   90.00
_cell.angle_gamma   90.00
#
_symmetry.space_group_name_H-M   'P 1'
#
loop_
_entity.id
_entity.type
_entity.pdbx_description
1 polymer ?
#
loop_
_entity_poly.entity_id
_entity_poly.type
_entity_poly.pdbx_seq_one_letter_code
_entity_poly.pdbx_strand_id
1 'polypeptide(L)'
;MRSICREDERRRFGRAGNCFGDGAEMAFDITPPPLAVITRGLGAAAEMLAVNTRHLFLLAGPDYSEAVVSRTNMGLWTKAQQAQAKQAQYHGFTRIADLMRGLNPVTGHLYREALHLMRVAMEVATLILGKYPHPSTVFPGGMGIEADKDVFNQVLGRINRLIDYSKKVAAVWDDLVEFFFNADPGYMLVGELPGNLISAGLWDDPAVYDAKFLNCNLWGEKRLATPGVIIDGTLRTTRLTELNAGIERVHR
;
A
#
# COMPACT_ATOMS: atom_id res chain seq x y z
N MET A 1 34.45 -3.24 -1.61
CA MET A 1 33.06 -2.76 -1.47
C MET A 1 33.08 -1.29 -1.11
N ARG A 2 32.98 -0.40 -2.11
CA ARG A 2 32.96 1.05 -1.88
C ARG A 2 31.51 1.51 -1.74
N SER A 3 31.26 2.16 -0.61
CA SER A 3 30.11 2.99 -0.28
C SER A 3 29.61 3.80 -1.49
N ILE A 4 28.34 3.61 -1.83
CA ILE A 4 27.56 4.55 -2.63
C ILE A 4 26.28 4.83 -1.82
N CYS A 5 26.45 5.59 -0.75
CA CYS A 5 25.37 6.43 -0.21
C CYS A 5 25.72 7.86 -0.62
N ARG A 6 25.22 8.32 -1.76
CA ARG A 6 25.25 9.75 -2.11
C ARG A 6 24.15 10.47 -1.32
N GLU A 7 24.55 11.60 -0.76
CA GLU A 7 23.86 12.45 0.23
C GLU A 7 22.43 12.90 -0.16
N ASP A 8 22.05 12.84 -1.44
CA ASP A 8 20.95 13.62 -2.04
C ASP A 8 19.61 12.89 -2.25
N GLU A 9 19.54 11.56 -2.09
CA GLU A 9 18.27 10.80 -2.22
C GLU A 9 17.47 10.72 -0.90
N ARG A 10 17.88 11.54 0.08
CA ARG A 10 17.41 11.52 1.47
C ARG A 10 15.97 12.01 1.74
N ARG A 11 15.05 11.93 0.78
CA ARG A 11 13.70 12.54 0.92
C ARG A 11 12.50 11.62 0.69
N ARG A 12 12.69 10.30 0.62
CA ARG A 12 11.59 9.32 0.48
C ARG A 12 11.72 8.18 1.50
N PHE A 13 11.47 8.46 2.79
CA PHE A 13 12.05 7.66 3.88
C PHE A 13 11.16 6.75 4.74
N GLY A 14 9.84 6.63 4.50
CA GLY A 14 8.99 5.70 5.28
C GLY A 14 9.44 4.23 5.16
N ARG A 15 9.17 3.62 4.00
CA ARG A 15 9.63 2.26 3.67
C ARG A 15 11.15 2.11 3.63
N ALA A 16 11.87 3.13 3.19
CA ALA A 16 13.33 3.07 3.14
C ALA A 16 13.97 2.98 4.53
N GLY A 17 13.32 3.48 5.59
CA GLY A 17 13.77 3.30 6.97
C GLY A 17 13.72 1.83 7.40
N ASN A 18 12.63 1.13 7.10
CA ASN A 18 12.49 -0.30 7.40
C ASN A 18 13.48 -1.15 6.58
N CYS A 19 13.55 -0.95 5.26
CA CYS A 19 14.49 -1.68 4.41
C CYS A 19 15.96 -1.41 4.78
N PHE A 20 16.27 -0.20 5.24
CA PHE A 20 17.59 0.13 5.78
C PHE A 20 17.87 -0.64 7.08
N GLY A 21 16.90 -0.71 7.99
CA GLY A 21 16.98 -1.51 9.22
C GLY A 21 17.31 -2.97 8.92
N ASP A 22 16.54 -3.61 8.05
CA ASP A 22 16.71 -5.03 7.69
C ASP A 22 18.07 -5.29 7.02
N GLY A 23 18.50 -4.38 6.12
CA GLY A 23 19.79 -4.48 5.46
C GLY A 23 20.97 -4.31 6.42
N ALA A 24 20.87 -3.38 7.36
CA ALA A 24 21.89 -3.18 8.39
C ALA A 24 21.94 -4.35 9.39
N GLU A 25 20.79 -4.92 9.75
CA GLU A 25 20.69 -6.12 10.57
C GLU A 25 21.39 -7.32 9.94
N MET A 26 21.12 -7.58 8.66
CA MET A 26 21.84 -8.61 7.89
C MET A 26 23.35 -8.34 7.82
N ALA A 27 23.77 -7.09 7.64
CA ALA A 27 25.18 -6.72 7.52
C ALA A 27 25.95 -6.84 8.84
N PHE A 28 25.29 -6.56 9.97
CA PHE A 28 25.88 -6.60 11.30
C PHE A 28 25.60 -7.91 12.06
N ASP A 29 24.89 -8.87 11.44
CA ASP A 29 24.44 -10.13 12.06
C ASP A 29 23.64 -9.88 13.36
N ILE A 30 22.72 -8.91 13.31
CA ILE A 30 21.86 -8.53 14.44
C ILE A 30 20.44 -8.99 14.17
N THR A 31 19.93 -9.90 14.99
CA THR A 31 18.53 -10.32 14.94
C THR A 31 17.68 -9.39 15.84
N PRO A 32 16.69 -8.67 15.31
CA PRO A 32 15.80 -7.84 16.13
C PRO A 32 14.87 -8.71 17.00
N PRO A 33 14.40 -8.21 18.14
CA PRO A 33 13.42 -8.93 18.95
C PRO A 33 12.07 -9.06 18.19
N PRO A 34 11.29 -10.14 18.41
CA PRO A 34 10.01 -10.37 17.72
C PRO A 34 9.03 -9.19 17.78
N LEU A 35 8.99 -8.48 18.92
CA LEU A 35 8.13 -7.30 19.09
C LEU A 35 8.53 -6.14 18.16
N ALA A 36 9.83 -5.98 17.86
CA ALA A 36 10.28 -4.99 16.90
C ALA A 36 9.84 -5.34 15.48
N VAL A 37 9.88 -6.62 15.10
CA VAL A 37 9.38 -7.09 13.78
C VAL A 37 7.88 -6.79 13.64
N ILE A 38 7.09 -7.11 14.67
CA ILE A 38 5.64 -6.84 14.70
C ILE A 38 5.36 -5.34 14.58
N THR A 39 6.02 -4.51 15.38
CA THR A 39 5.80 -3.06 15.38
C THR A 39 6.24 -2.42 14.07
N ARG A 40 7.39 -2.79 13.49
CA ARG A 40 7.78 -2.36 12.14
C ARG A 40 6.72 -2.72 11.10
N GLY A 41 6.23 -3.96 11.13
CA GLY A 41 5.20 -4.43 10.23
C GLY A 41 3.91 -3.63 10.36
N LEU A 42 3.49 -3.33 11.58
CA LEU A 42 2.31 -2.52 11.87
C LEU A 42 2.45 -1.08 11.34
N GLY A 43 3.61 -0.46 11.56
CA GLY A 43 3.92 0.85 11.00
C GLY A 43 3.87 0.85 9.47
N ALA A 44 4.52 -0.13 8.84
CA ALA A 44 4.51 -0.30 7.38
C ALA A 44 3.09 -0.51 6.81
N ALA A 45 2.25 -1.28 7.51
CA ALA A 45 0.86 -1.48 7.13
C ALA A 45 0.05 -0.17 7.21
N ALA A 46 0.25 0.62 8.26
CA ALA A 46 -0.38 1.93 8.40
C ALA A 46 0.07 2.91 7.30
N GLU A 47 1.35 2.93 6.95
CA GLU A 47 1.85 3.71 5.81
C GLU A 47 1.18 3.27 4.50
N MET A 48 1.04 1.96 4.28
CA MET A 48 0.40 1.42 3.08
C MET A 48 -1.07 1.84 2.99
N LEU A 49 -1.82 1.77 4.09
CA LEU A 49 -3.21 2.25 4.14
C LEU A 49 -3.30 3.75 3.82
N ALA A 50 -2.41 4.57 4.39
CA ALA A 50 -2.38 6.01 4.12
C ALA A 50 -2.07 6.29 2.64
N VAL A 51 -1.04 5.66 2.08
CA VAL A 51 -0.60 5.88 0.70
C VAL A 51 -1.64 5.38 -0.30
N ASN A 52 -2.22 4.19 -0.09
CA ASN A 52 -3.24 3.66 -1.00
C ASN A 52 -4.52 4.50 -0.96
N THR A 53 -4.96 4.92 0.23
CA THR A 53 -6.11 5.82 0.36
C THR A 53 -5.87 7.15 -0.36
N ARG A 54 -4.68 7.74 -0.19
CA ARG A 54 -4.27 8.95 -0.91
C ARG A 54 -4.32 8.75 -2.41
N HIS A 55 -3.67 7.68 -2.89
CA HIS A 55 -3.52 7.46 -4.31
C HIS A 55 -4.88 7.22 -4.97
N LEU A 56 -5.67 6.32 -4.41
CA LEU A 56 -6.98 5.98 -4.94
C LEU A 56 -7.89 7.21 -4.96
N PHE A 57 -8.10 7.94 -3.88
CA PHE A 57 -9.14 8.98 -3.86
C PHE A 57 -8.68 10.40 -4.18
N LEU A 58 -7.40 10.72 -3.96
CA LEU A 58 -6.91 12.10 -4.06
C LEU A 58 -6.06 12.34 -5.31
N LEU A 59 -5.46 11.28 -5.86
CA LEU A 59 -4.60 11.37 -7.05
C LEU A 59 -5.30 10.78 -8.28
N ALA A 60 -5.60 9.48 -8.26
CA ALA A 60 -6.20 8.78 -9.39
C ALA A 60 -7.74 8.94 -9.45
N GLY A 61 -8.41 8.98 -8.31
CA GLY A 61 -9.87 9.10 -8.19
C GLY A 61 -10.48 10.27 -8.94
N PRO A 62 -9.89 11.48 -8.90
CA PRO A 62 -10.32 12.62 -9.71
C PRO A 62 -10.45 12.33 -11.21
N ASP A 63 -9.65 11.43 -11.78
CA ASP A 63 -9.73 11.08 -13.20
C ASP A 63 -11.06 10.39 -13.56
N TYR A 64 -11.70 9.74 -12.60
CA TYR A 64 -13.00 9.08 -12.72
C TYR A 64 -14.16 9.94 -12.22
N SER A 65 -13.90 11.19 -11.84
CA SER A 65 -14.91 12.08 -11.29
C SER A 65 -15.90 12.58 -12.34
N GLU A 66 -17.08 13.02 -11.91
CA GLU A 66 -18.06 13.68 -12.80
C GLU A 66 -17.41 14.85 -13.54
N ALA A 67 -16.63 15.68 -12.85
CA ALA A 67 -16.01 16.88 -13.40
C ALA A 67 -15.10 16.59 -14.61
N VAL A 68 -14.48 15.41 -14.64
CA VAL A 68 -13.61 14.95 -15.73
C VAL A 68 -14.41 14.17 -16.77
N VAL A 69 -15.19 13.17 -16.35
CA VAL A 69 -15.86 12.25 -17.28
C VAL A 69 -16.96 12.94 -18.07
N SER A 70 -17.72 13.86 -17.47
CA SER A 70 -18.76 14.62 -18.19
C SER A 70 -18.22 15.48 -19.34
N ARG A 71 -16.94 15.87 -19.28
CA ARG A 71 -16.27 16.69 -20.29
C ARG A 71 -15.56 15.86 -21.36
N THR A 72 -15.05 14.69 -20.98
CA THR A 72 -14.22 13.84 -21.85
C THR A 72 -15.03 12.74 -22.54
N ASN A 73 -16.05 12.20 -21.87
CA ASN A 73 -16.91 11.14 -22.41
C ASN A 73 -18.36 11.30 -21.92
N MET A 74 -19.12 12.12 -22.64
CA MET A 74 -20.52 12.40 -22.30
C MET A 74 -21.41 11.16 -22.36
N GLY A 75 -21.15 10.23 -23.28
CA GLY A 75 -21.91 8.97 -23.38
C GLY A 75 -21.73 8.09 -22.15
N LEU A 76 -20.50 7.98 -21.65
CA LEU A 76 -20.21 7.26 -20.40
C LEU A 76 -20.90 7.92 -19.20
N TRP A 77 -20.87 9.26 -19.13
CA TRP A 77 -21.56 9.99 -18.08
C TRP A 77 -23.08 9.75 -18.08
N THR A 78 -23.73 9.75 -19.25
CA THR A 78 -25.16 9.43 -19.37
C THR A 78 -25.47 8.00 -18.90
N LYS A 79 -24.62 7.02 -19.22
CA LYS A 79 -24.75 5.65 -18.71
C LYS A 79 -24.60 5.60 -17.18
N ALA A 80 -23.62 6.31 -16.62
CA ALA A 80 -23.37 6.36 -15.18
C ALA A 80 -24.56 6.93 -14.39
N GLN A 81 -25.30 7.88 -14.98
CA GLN A 81 -26.51 8.45 -14.38
C GLN A 81 -27.64 7.43 -14.26
N GLN A 82 -27.65 6.37 -15.07
CA GLN A 82 -28.70 5.35 -15.09
C GLN A 82 -28.27 4.04 -14.39
N ALA A 83 -26.96 3.79 -14.31
CA ALA A 83 -26.40 2.59 -13.69
C ALA A 83 -26.55 2.59 -12.17
N GLN A 84 -27.04 1.47 -11.63
CA GLN A 84 -27.07 1.21 -10.19
C GLN A 84 -25.71 0.72 -9.71
N ALA A 85 -25.33 1.14 -8.50
CA ALA A 85 -24.19 0.60 -7.77
C ALA A 85 -24.58 -0.72 -7.08
N LYS A 86 -23.83 -1.79 -7.32
CA LYS A 86 -24.14 -3.13 -6.78
C LYS A 86 -23.79 -3.20 -5.29
N GLN A 87 -22.76 -2.49 -4.87
CA GLN A 87 -22.22 -2.51 -3.51
C GLN A 87 -22.68 -1.33 -2.66
N ALA A 88 -23.84 -0.73 -3.00
CA ALA A 88 -24.44 0.41 -2.32
C ALA A 88 -24.52 0.26 -0.78
N GLN A 89 -24.67 -0.97 -0.27
CA GLN A 89 -24.68 -1.29 1.16
C GLN A 89 -23.39 -0.92 1.91
N TYR A 90 -22.23 -0.90 1.24
CA TYR A 90 -20.93 -0.59 1.86
C TYR A 90 -20.57 0.89 1.80
N HIS A 91 -20.93 1.58 0.71
CA HIS A 91 -20.53 2.97 0.49
C HIS A 91 -21.67 3.98 0.50
N GLY A 92 -22.93 3.54 0.47
CA GLY A 92 -24.12 4.38 0.61
C GLY A 92 -24.56 5.13 -0.64
N PHE A 93 -24.02 4.80 -1.82
CA PHE A 93 -24.36 5.45 -3.09
C PHE A 93 -25.21 4.52 -3.94
N THR A 94 -26.38 5.00 -4.38
CA THR A 94 -27.33 4.18 -5.16
C THR A 94 -26.94 4.07 -6.63
N ARG A 95 -26.30 5.10 -7.19
CA ARG A 95 -25.93 5.16 -8.61
C ARG A 95 -24.44 5.43 -8.79
N ILE A 96 -23.92 4.98 -9.92
CA ILE A 96 -22.51 5.22 -10.29
C ILE A 96 -22.23 6.72 -10.45
N ALA A 97 -23.16 7.50 -11.01
CA ALA A 97 -23.00 8.96 -11.09
C ALA A 97 -22.76 9.61 -9.71
N ASP A 98 -23.37 9.09 -8.65
CA ASP A 98 -23.17 9.66 -7.30
C ASP A 98 -21.78 9.32 -6.74
N LEU A 99 -21.25 8.13 -7.06
CA LEU A 99 -19.85 7.78 -6.79
C LEU A 99 -18.90 8.74 -7.52
N MET A 100 -19.11 8.97 -8.82
CA MET A 100 -18.28 9.87 -9.63
C MET A 100 -18.34 11.31 -9.11
N ARG A 101 -19.50 11.78 -8.64
CA ARG A 101 -19.61 13.08 -7.92
C ARG A 101 -18.87 13.06 -6.59
N GLY A 102 -18.92 11.94 -5.87
CA GLY A 102 -18.17 11.71 -4.64
C GLY A 102 -16.66 11.86 -4.82
N LEU A 103 -16.15 11.58 -6.02
CA LEU A 103 -14.73 11.70 -6.41
C LEU A 103 -14.33 13.09 -6.91
N ASN A 104 -15.27 14.04 -7.08
CA ASN A 104 -14.93 15.40 -7.49
C ASN A 104 -13.89 16.01 -6.51
N PRO A 105 -12.79 16.59 -7.02
CA PRO A 105 -11.77 17.19 -6.18
C PRO A 105 -12.33 18.23 -5.20
N VAL A 106 -11.87 18.17 -3.95
CA VAL A 106 -12.20 19.09 -2.84
C VAL A 106 -13.66 19.06 -2.38
N THR A 107 -14.63 18.97 -3.29
CA THR A 107 -16.07 19.08 -3.00
C THR A 107 -16.73 17.73 -2.78
N GLY A 108 -16.25 16.68 -3.46
CA GLY A 108 -16.76 15.33 -3.37
C GLY A 108 -16.66 14.73 -1.97
N HIS A 109 -17.69 13.98 -1.56
CA HIS A 109 -17.72 13.36 -0.24
C HIS A 109 -16.58 12.34 -0.07
N LEU A 110 -16.38 11.44 -1.04
CA LEU A 110 -15.33 10.41 -0.98
C LEU A 110 -13.94 11.05 -0.95
N TYR A 111 -13.72 12.12 -1.71
CA TYR A 111 -12.46 12.88 -1.69
C TYR A 111 -12.16 13.44 -0.28
N ARG A 112 -13.15 14.11 0.34
CA ARG A 112 -12.98 14.72 1.68
C ARG A 112 -12.88 13.68 2.79
N GLU A 113 -13.64 12.60 2.70
CA GLU A 113 -13.59 11.48 3.61
C GLU A 113 -12.21 10.81 3.56
N ALA A 114 -11.69 10.54 2.36
CA ALA A 114 -10.35 9.97 2.19
C ALA A 114 -9.24 10.84 2.80
N LEU A 115 -9.35 12.17 2.73
CA LEU A 115 -8.41 13.07 3.42
C LEU A 115 -8.38 12.82 4.94
N HIS A 116 -9.53 12.59 5.56
CA HIS A 116 -9.62 12.28 6.99
C HIS A 116 -9.07 10.89 7.30
N LEU A 117 -9.45 9.87 6.55
CA LEU A 117 -9.04 8.49 6.81
C LEU A 117 -7.55 8.28 6.57
N MET A 118 -7.00 8.94 5.55
CA MET A 118 -5.56 9.01 5.32
C MET A 118 -4.82 9.59 6.54
N ARG A 119 -5.37 10.63 7.18
CA ARG A 119 -4.78 11.21 8.41
C ARG A 119 -4.81 10.22 9.56
N VAL A 120 -5.92 9.50 9.77
CA VAL A 120 -6.03 8.46 10.80
C VAL A 120 -4.96 7.37 10.61
N ALA A 121 -4.70 6.95 9.37
CA ALA A 121 -3.63 6.00 9.07
C ALA A 121 -2.23 6.59 9.36
N MET A 122 -1.99 7.87 9.06
CA MET A 122 -0.75 8.55 9.41
C MET A 122 -0.55 8.71 10.93
N GLU A 123 -1.63 8.84 11.71
CA GLU A 123 -1.55 8.87 13.18
C GLU A 123 -1.04 7.52 13.71
N VAL A 124 -1.54 6.40 13.19
CA VAL A 124 -1.03 5.07 13.55
C VAL A 124 0.45 4.94 13.19
N ALA A 125 0.84 5.35 11.98
CA ALA A 125 2.24 5.36 11.58
C ALA A 125 3.10 6.25 12.49
N THR A 126 2.58 7.40 12.93
CA THR A 126 3.27 8.32 13.85
C THR A 126 3.47 7.70 15.23
N LEU A 127 2.45 7.04 15.78
CA LEU A 127 2.55 6.37 17.09
C LEU A 127 3.62 5.26 17.08
N ILE A 128 3.73 4.52 15.97
CA ILE A 128 4.64 3.39 15.85
C ILE A 128 6.06 3.80 15.42
N LEU A 129 6.15 4.74 14.48
CA LEU A 129 7.41 5.14 13.84
C LEU A 129 7.97 6.47 14.38
N GLY A 130 7.35 7.01 15.42
CA GLY A 130 7.69 8.27 16.10
C GLY A 130 7.21 9.53 15.38
N LYS A 131 7.35 9.59 14.05
CA LYS A 131 6.81 10.66 13.21
C LYS A 131 6.55 10.19 11.78
N TYR A 132 5.64 10.87 11.10
CA TYR A 132 5.34 10.68 9.68
C TYR A 132 5.54 12.02 8.95
N PRO A 133 6.10 12.07 7.72
CA PRO A 133 6.37 10.99 6.77
C PRO A 133 7.74 10.30 6.88
N HIS A 134 8.64 10.77 7.75
CA HIS A 134 10.00 10.24 7.84
C HIS A 134 10.22 9.65 9.24
N PRO A 135 10.27 8.32 9.40
CA PRO A 135 10.34 7.66 10.70
C PRO A 135 11.58 8.11 11.47
N SER A 136 11.49 8.14 12.80
CA SER A 136 12.61 8.50 13.69
C SER A 136 12.98 7.42 14.70
N THR A 137 12.20 6.35 14.77
CA THR A 137 12.35 5.30 15.79
C THR A 137 12.75 3.96 15.21
N VAL A 138 13.04 3.87 13.91
CA VAL A 138 13.54 2.63 13.29
C VAL A 138 15.06 2.62 13.39
N PHE A 139 15.61 1.61 14.08
CA PHE A 139 17.05 1.42 14.25
C PHE A 139 17.44 -0.01 13.89
N PRO A 140 18.67 -0.28 13.43
CA PRO A 140 19.16 -1.66 13.30
C PRO A 140 19.06 -2.38 14.65
N GLY A 141 18.44 -3.57 14.64
CA GLY A 141 18.24 -4.39 15.83
C GLY A 141 16.97 -4.06 16.64
N GLY A 142 16.18 -3.05 16.27
CA GLY A 142 14.89 -2.85 16.93
C GLY A 142 14.11 -1.59 16.58
N MET A 143 13.31 -1.14 17.54
CA MET A 143 12.51 0.08 17.49
C MET A 143 12.81 0.92 18.74
N GLY A 144 12.86 2.24 18.58
CA GLY A 144 13.09 3.21 19.67
C GLY A 144 11.84 3.66 20.40
N ILE A 145 10.65 3.18 19.99
CA ILE A 145 9.42 3.36 20.77
C ILE A 145 9.38 2.35 21.91
N GLU A 146 8.76 2.74 23.02
CA GLU A 146 8.33 1.79 24.04
C GLU A 146 6.97 1.21 23.64
N ALA A 147 6.97 -0.04 23.19
CA ALA A 147 5.77 -0.72 22.72
C ALA A 147 5.00 -1.32 23.90
N ASP A 148 4.31 -0.47 24.66
CA ASP A 148 3.49 -0.85 25.81
C ASP A 148 2.00 -1.05 25.48
N LYS A 149 1.22 -1.42 26.49
CA LYS A 149 -0.23 -1.65 26.35
C LYS A 149 -0.98 -0.39 25.93
N ASP A 150 -0.54 0.78 26.37
CA ASP A 150 -1.23 2.04 26.09
C ASP A 150 -1.04 2.45 24.64
N VAL A 151 0.16 2.27 24.08
CA VAL A 151 0.42 2.45 22.63
C VAL A 151 -0.47 1.52 21.81
N PHE A 152 -0.53 0.23 22.14
CA PHE A 152 -1.36 -0.72 21.40
C PHE A 152 -2.86 -0.43 21.51
N ASN A 153 -3.35 0.02 22.68
CA ASN A 153 -4.74 0.44 22.85
C ASN A 153 -5.09 1.66 21.97
N GLN A 154 -4.20 2.66 21.92
CA GLN A 154 -4.37 3.84 21.07
C GLN A 154 -4.37 3.49 19.58
N VAL A 155 -3.58 2.50 19.19
CA VAL A 155 -3.50 2.02 17.80
C VAL A 155 -4.73 1.19 17.42
N LEU A 156 -5.20 0.29 18.30
CA LEU A 156 -6.32 -0.60 18.03
C LEU A 156 -7.61 0.16 17.67
N GLY A 157 -7.93 1.22 18.41
CA GLY A 157 -9.12 2.04 18.13
C GLY A 157 -9.10 2.68 16.73
N ARG A 158 -7.91 3.07 16.24
CA ARG A 158 -7.73 3.64 14.89
C ARG A 158 -7.78 2.57 13.81
N ILE A 159 -7.20 1.40 14.07
CA ILE A 159 -7.22 0.26 13.13
C ILE A 159 -8.64 -0.17 12.81
N ASN A 160 -9.52 -0.30 13.80
CA ASN A 160 -10.91 -0.73 13.56
C ASN A 160 -11.61 0.18 12.54
N ARG A 161 -11.42 1.51 12.68
CA ARG A 161 -11.95 2.49 11.71
C ARG A 161 -11.34 2.31 10.32
N LEU A 162 -10.05 2.01 10.22
CA LEU A 162 -9.37 1.79 8.94
C LEU A 162 -9.79 0.47 8.27
N ILE A 163 -10.06 -0.58 9.04
CA ILE A 163 -10.55 -1.87 8.53
C ILE A 163 -11.93 -1.68 7.89
N ASP A 164 -12.87 -1.04 8.58
CA ASP A 164 -14.20 -0.82 8.01
C ASP A 164 -14.16 0.10 6.80
N TYR A 165 -13.31 1.11 6.83
CA TYR A 165 -13.09 1.94 5.65
C TYR A 165 -12.50 1.16 4.49
N SER A 166 -11.58 0.22 4.72
CA SER A 166 -10.97 -0.60 3.65
C SER A 166 -12.01 -1.43 2.89
N LYS A 167 -13.04 -1.93 3.58
CA LYS A 167 -14.19 -2.62 2.94
C LYS A 167 -14.97 -1.66 2.02
N LYS A 168 -15.22 -0.43 2.49
CA LYS A 168 -15.86 0.61 1.69
C LYS A 168 -14.99 0.99 0.47
N VAL A 169 -13.67 1.08 0.63
CA VAL A 169 -12.75 1.36 -0.48
C VAL A 169 -12.87 0.29 -1.55
N ALA A 170 -12.74 -0.99 -1.20
CA ALA A 170 -12.87 -2.08 -2.16
C ALA A 170 -14.21 -2.01 -2.92
N ALA A 171 -15.32 -1.87 -2.19
CA ALA A 171 -16.66 -1.76 -2.77
C ALA A 171 -16.82 -0.58 -3.75
N VAL A 172 -16.28 0.61 -3.44
CA VAL A 172 -16.33 1.77 -4.33
C VAL A 172 -15.59 1.51 -5.64
N TRP A 173 -14.39 0.93 -5.55
CA TRP A 173 -13.56 0.69 -6.72
C TRP A 173 -14.06 -0.48 -7.56
N ASP A 174 -14.61 -1.53 -6.94
CA ASP A 174 -15.26 -2.63 -7.65
C ASP A 174 -16.44 -2.13 -8.49
N ASP A 175 -17.37 -1.37 -7.90
CA ASP A 175 -18.53 -0.82 -8.61
C ASP A 175 -18.11 0.13 -9.74
N LEU A 176 -17.09 0.96 -9.51
CA LEU A 176 -16.59 1.91 -10.51
C LEU A 176 -15.90 1.20 -11.67
N VAL A 177 -14.94 0.31 -11.40
CA VAL A 177 -14.18 -0.42 -12.42
C VAL A 177 -15.10 -1.33 -13.22
N GLU A 178 -15.98 -2.06 -12.55
CA GLU A 178 -16.94 -2.94 -13.22
C GLU A 178 -17.91 -2.15 -14.11
N PHE A 179 -18.35 -0.96 -13.69
CA PHE A 179 -19.13 -0.07 -14.55
C PHE A 179 -18.38 0.32 -15.83
N PHE A 180 -17.11 0.70 -15.73
CA PHE A 180 -16.31 1.07 -16.89
C PHE A 180 -16.17 -0.10 -17.87
N PHE A 181 -15.85 -1.31 -17.37
CA PHE A 181 -15.74 -2.51 -18.21
C PHE A 181 -17.06 -2.90 -18.89
N ASN A 182 -18.19 -2.77 -18.19
CA ASN A 182 -19.51 -3.04 -18.76
C ASN A 182 -19.95 -1.96 -19.76
N ALA A 183 -19.54 -0.71 -19.56
CA ALA A 183 -19.90 0.39 -20.45
C ALA A 183 -19.14 0.34 -21.77
N ASP A 184 -17.87 -0.07 -21.74
CA ASP A 184 -17.02 -0.35 -22.90
C ASP A 184 -15.93 -1.39 -22.54
N PRO A 185 -16.01 -2.62 -23.09
CA PRO A 185 -15.01 -3.67 -22.85
C PRO A 185 -13.57 -3.28 -23.22
N GLY A 186 -13.39 -2.27 -24.09
CA GLY A 186 -12.07 -1.76 -24.47
C GLY A 186 -11.27 -1.21 -23.29
N TYR A 187 -11.92 -0.79 -22.20
CA TYR A 187 -11.23 -0.33 -20.99
C TYR A 187 -10.35 -1.41 -20.33
N MET A 188 -10.63 -2.70 -20.55
CA MET A 188 -9.79 -3.79 -20.03
C MET A 188 -8.40 -3.84 -20.68
N LEU A 189 -8.25 -3.31 -21.90
CA LEU A 189 -6.99 -3.30 -22.66
C LEU A 189 -6.15 -2.04 -22.37
N VAL A 190 -6.70 -1.05 -21.66
CA VAL A 190 -6.01 0.21 -21.39
C VAL A 190 -4.88 -0.03 -20.39
N GLY A 191 -3.64 0.17 -20.85
CA GLY A 191 -2.45 -0.02 -20.03
C GLY A 191 -2.03 -1.48 -19.89
N GLU A 192 -2.58 -2.39 -20.69
CA GLU A 192 -2.16 -3.79 -20.72
C GLU A 192 -0.68 -3.90 -21.09
N LEU A 193 0.05 -4.64 -20.26
CA LEU A 193 1.46 -4.99 -20.46
C LEU A 193 1.59 -6.50 -20.23
N PRO A 194 2.65 -7.14 -20.76
CA PRO A 194 2.94 -8.53 -20.43
C PRO A 194 2.93 -8.74 -18.92
N GLY A 195 2.40 -9.88 -18.47
CA GLY A 195 2.24 -10.24 -17.06
C GLY A 195 3.55 -10.53 -16.35
N ASN A 196 4.46 -9.55 -16.33
CA ASN A 196 5.79 -9.60 -15.74
C ASN A 196 5.78 -8.78 -14.45
N LEU A 197 5.65 -9.47 -13.31
CA LEU A 197 5.48 -8.86 -11.99
C LEU A 197 6.58 -9.34 -11.04
N ILE A 198 7.04 -8.45 -10.16
CA ILE A 198 8.03 -8.78 -9.12
C ILE A 198 7.62 -8.17 -7.79
N SER A 199 7.76 -8.95 -6.73
CA SER A 199 7.57 -8.53 -5.35
C SER A 199 8.63 -9.18 -4.47
N ALA A 200 9.32 -8.38 -3.65
CA ALA A 200 10.22 -8.90 -2.62
C ALA A 200 9.47 -9.39 -1.37
N GLY A 201 8.13 -9.36 -1.37
CA GLY A 201 7.31 -9.65 -0.21
C GLY A 201 7.32 -8.55 0.85
N LEU A 202 6.36 -8.61 1.78
CA LEU A 202 6.19 -7.63 2.85
C LEU A 202 5.75 -8.32 4.15
N TRP A 203 6.08 -7.69 5.27
CA TRP A 203 5.74 -8.10 6.64
C TRP A 203 6.31 -9.46 7.02
N ASP A 204 7.50 -9.43 7.60
CA ASP A 204 8.18 -10.60 8.12
C ASP A 204 7.41 -11.25 9.28
N ASP A 205 7.42 -12.59 9.30
CA ASP A 205 6.87 -13.36 10.41
C ASP A 205 7.86 -13.34 11.58
N PRO A 206 7.47 -12.77 12.74
CA PRO A 206 8.34 -12.63 13.90
C PRO A 206 8.81 -13.95 14.51
N ALA A 207 8.16 -15.08 14.20
CA ALA A 207 8.53 -16.39 14.71
C ALA A 207 9.71 -17.03 13.98
N VAL A 208 10.01 -16.60 12.75
CA VAL A 208 11.03 -17.20 11.89
C VAL A 208 12.06 -16.22 11.34
N TYR A 209 11.76 -14.92 11.37
CA TYR A 209 12.68 -13.90 10.87
C TYR A 209 13.92 -13.79 11.76
N ASP A 210 15.09 -14.05 11.17
CA ASP A 210 16.37 -14.03 11.88
C ASP A 210 17.34 -12.96 11.34
N ALA A 211 16.94 -12.20 10.33
CA ALA A 211 17.78 -11.26 9.60
C ALA A 211 19.09 -11.88 9.06
N LYS A 212 19.09 -13.17 8.68
CA LYS A 212 20.24 -13.83 8.07
C LYS A 212 20.01 -14.13 6.60
N PHE A 213 20.94 -13.72 5.75
CA PHE A 213 20.87 -13.98 4.31
C PHE A 213 20.84 -15.48 4.00
N LEU A 214 21.59 -16.30 4.75
CA LEU A 214 21.62 -17.75 4.57
C LEU A 214 20.22 -18.39 4.66
N ASN A 215 19.37 -17.86 5.54
CA ASN A 215 18.03 -18.37 5.81
C ASN A 215 16.93 -17.59 5.08
N CYS A 216 17.29 -16.66 4.17
CA CYS A 216 16.32 -15.72 3.60
C CYS A 216 15.21 -16.32 2.77
N ASN A 217 15.44 -17.48 2.14
CA ASN A 217 14.36 -18.19 1.47
C ASN A 217 13.31 -18.70 2.48
N LEU A 218 13.75 -19.16 3.66
CA LEU A 218 12.86 -19.73 4.68
C LEU A 218 11.98 -18.65 5.33
N TRP A 219 12.58 -17.58 5.85
CA TRP A 219 11.79 -16.50 6.46
C TRP A 219 11.04 -15.67 5.41
N GLY A 220 11.58 -15.55 4.20
CA GLY A 220 10.94 -14.85 3.09
C GLY A 220 9.62 -15.51 2.68
N GLU A 221 9.59 -16.83 2.57
CA GLU A 221 8.36 -17.59 2.24
C GLU A 221 7.27 -17.46 3.31
N LYS A 222 7.63 -17.12 4.55
CA LYS A 222 6.70 -16.94 5.67
C LYS A 222 6.18 -15.51 5.83
N ARG A 223 6.65 -14.57 5.01
CA ARG A 223 6.10 -13.22 4.97
C ARG A 223 4.59 -13.25 4.71
N LEU A 224 3.84 -12.35 5.36
CA LEU A 224 2.39 -12.26 5.18
C LEU A 224 2.01 -11.89 3.74
N ALA A 225 2.88 -11.14 3.05
CA ALA A 225 2.86 -11.07 1.60
C ALA A 225 4.11 -11.78 1.07
N THR A 226 3.90 -12.96 0.49
CA THR A 226 4.97 -13.81 -0.03
C THR A 226 5.71 -13.12 -1.19
N PRO A 227 7.06 -13.22 -1.26
CA PRO A 227 7.82 -12.79 -2.41
C PRO A 227 7.44 -13.58 -3.67
N GLY A 228 7.64 -13.00 -4.84
CA GLY A 228 7.30 -13.66 -6.10
C GLY A 228 7.83 -12.95 -7.33
N VAL A 229 8.21 -13.75 -8.33
CA VAL A 229 8.44 -13.29 -9.70
C VAL A 229 7.49 -14.03 -10.62
N ILE A 230 6.69 -13.28 -11.38
CA ILE A 230 5.78 -13.79 -12.40
C ILE A 230 6.33 -13.33 -13.74
N ILE A 231 6.48 -14.25 -14.70
CA ILE A 231 6.86 -13.95 -16.08
C ILE A 231 5.83 -14.56 -17.02
N ASP A 232 5.26 -13.74 -17.88
CA ASP A 232 4.15 -14.07 -18.78
C ASP A 232 2.99 -14.76 -18.05
N GLY A 233 2.61 -14.20 -16.89
CA GLY A 233 1.51 -14.72 -16.06
C GLY A 233 1.83 -15.99 -15.26
N THR A 234 3.03 -16.57 -15.41
CA THR A 234 3.43 -17.78 -14.69
C THR A 234 4.37 -17.46 -13.53
N LEU A 235 4.03 -17.91 -12.32
CA LEU A 235 4.91 -17.81 -11.14
C LEU A 235 6.19 -18.61 -11.39
N ARG A 236 7.34 -17.93 -11.33
CA ARG A 236 8.66 -18.52 -11.58
C ARG A 236 9.37 -18.91 -10.31
N THR A 237 9.32 -18.06 -9.29
CA THR A 237 10.01 -18.30 -8.02
C THR A 237 9.42 -17.43 -6.90
N THR A 238 9.53 -17.93 -5.67
CA THR A 238 9.24 -17.22 -4.41
C THR A 238 10.50 -17.02 -3.57
N ARG A 239 11.67 -17.45 -4.08
CA ARG A 239 12.93 -17.51 -3.33
C ARG A 239 13.67 -16.18 -3.39
N LEU A 240 13.85 -15.53 -2.24
CA LEU A 240 14.55 -14.24 -2.15
C LEU A 240 15.97 -14.26 -2.72
N THR A 241 16.69 -15.37 -2.58
CA THR A 241 18.04 -15.52 -3.18
C THR A 241 18.02 -15.43 -4.71
N GLU A 242 17.03 -16.04 -5.36
CA GLU A 242 16.88 -16.01 -6.83
C GLU A 242 16.43 -14.63 -7.31
N LEU A 243 15.51 -13.98 -6.58
CA LEU A 243 15.13 -12.59 -6.83
C LEU A 243 16.34 -11.66 -6.75
N ASN A 244 17.14 -11.76 -5.69
CA ASN A 244 18.31 -10.92 -5.48
C ASN A 244 19.36 -11.13 -6.58
N ALA A 245 19.60 -12.38 -6.99
CA ALA A 245 20.55 -12.70 -8.05
C ALA A 245 20.09 -12.23 -9.44
N GLY A 246 18.77 -12.16 -9.68
CA GLY A 246 18.21 -11.75 -10.97
C GLY A 246 18.09 -10.24 -11.19
N ILE A 247 18.47 -9.39 -10.22
CA ILE A 247 18.39 -7.93 -10.35
C ILE A 247 19.70 -7.40 -10.92
N GLU A 248 19.64 -6.88 -12.15
CA GLU A 248 20.76 -6.21 -12.80
C GLU A 248 20.41 -4.76 -13.15
N ARG A 249 21.36 -3.85 -12.93
CA ARG A 249 21.26 -2.47 -13.41
C ARG A 249 22.00 -2.38 -14.75
N VAL A 250 21.25 -2.28 -15.83
CA VAL A 250 21.83 -2.00 -17.14
C VAL A 250 22.32 -0.55 -17.16
N HIS A 251 23.62 -0.34 -17.36
CA HIS A 251 24.14 0.97 -17.71
C HIS A 251 23.81 1.23 -19.17
N ARG A 252 22.82 2.12 -19.40
CA ARG A 252 22.58 2.72 -20.71
C ARG A 252 23.45 3.96 -20.86
#